data_AF-A0AAD8F846-F1
#
_entry.id   AF-A0AAD8F846-F1
#
_cell.length_a   1.000
_cell.length_b   1.000
_cell.length_c   1.000
_cell.angle_alpha   90.00
_cell.angle_beta   90.00
_cell.angle_gamma   90.00
#
_symmetry.space_group_name_H-M   'P 1'
#
loop_
_entity.id
_entity.type
_entity.pdbx_description
1 polymer ?
#
loop_
_entity_poly.entity_id
_entity_poly.type
_entity_poly.pdbx_seq_one_letter_code
_entity_poly.pdbx_strand_id
1 'polypeptide(L)'
;TKSESLEMKNRKHAEELKIQEHELDQLINITHVQSSSDFEKLVLQSPDSSVVWIAYMTYLIELGEIENARLVAERAINTILFREEQEKMNVWMAYLNPTDVKKLLLRAVSCNNSLNLYLKMCNIYVANEKTS
;
A
#
# COMPACT_ATOMS: atom_id res chain seq x y z
N THR A 1 10.31 29.03 20.56
CA THR A 1 9.14 29.92 20.80
C THR A 1 7.86 29.25 20.28
N LYS A 2 6.67 29.77 20.64
CA LYS A 2 5.39 29.24 20.09
C LYS A 2 5.35 29.26 18.55
N SER A 3 6.09 30.17 17.88
CA SER A 3 6.14 30.22 16.41
C SER A 3 6.98 29.08 15.81
N GLU A 4 8.13 28.74 16.39
CA GLU A 4 8.96 27.60 15.93
C GLU A 4 8.21 26.25 16.07
N SER A 5 7.41 26.09 17.12
CA SER A 5 6.57 24.89 17.32
C SER A 5 5.44 24.78 16.29
N LEU A 6 4.86 25.92 15.88
CA LEU A 6 3.82 25.97 14.86
C LEU A 6 4.40 25.71 13.45
N GLU A 7 5.57 26.29 13.15
CA GLU A 7 6.30 26.03 11.89
C GLU A 7 6.77 24.58 11.77
N MET A 8 7.19 23.95 12.87
CA MET A 8 7.52 22.53 12.89
C MET A 8 6.30 21.64 12.64
N LYS A 9 5.14 21.97 13.23
CA LYS A 9 3.87 21.28 12.94
C LYS A 9 3.45 21.44 11.47
N ASN A 10 3.55 22.64 10.92
CA ASN A 10 3.17 22.90 9.53
C ASN A 10 4.10 22.17 8.53
N ARG A 11 5.41 22.10 8.82
CA ARG A 11 6.35 21.31 8.00
C ARG A 11 6.02 19.82 8.03
N LYS A 12 5.80 19.27 9.22
CA LYS A 12 5.43 17.87 9.38
C LYS A 12 4.12 17.54 8.63
N HIS A 13 3.13 18.42 8.74
CA HIS A 13 1.87 18.26 8.01
C HIS A 13 2.05 18.31 6.49
N ALA A 14 2.90 19.22 5.99
CA ALA A 14 3.20 19.31 4.56
C ALA A 14 3.97 18.08 4.03
N GLU A 15 4.85 17.49 4.85
CA GLU A 15 5.54 16.23 4.53
C GLU A 15 4.55 15.06 4.51
N GLU A 16 3.65 14.96 5.49
CA GLU A 16 2.58 13.96 5.54
C GLU A 16 1.65 14.05 4.31
N LEU A 17 1.28 15.25 3.88
CA LEU A 17 0.47 15.45 2.67
C LEU A 17 1.18 14.97 1.40
N LYS A 18 2.48 15.21 1.26
CA LYS A 18 3.26 14.73 0.11
C LYS A 18 3.35 13.20 0.08
N ILE A 19 3.50 12.58 1.25
CA ILE A 19 3.49 11.12 1.37
C ILE A 19 2.12 10.58 0.95
N GLN A 20 1.03 11.21 1.40
CA GLN A 20 -0.34 10.84 1.02
C GLN A 20 -0.60 10.95 -0.48
N GLU A 21 -0.16 12.03 -1.12
CA GLU A 21 -0.29 12.20 -2.58
C GLU A 21 0.47 11.11 -3.34
N HIS A 22 1.68 10.79 -2.89
CA HIS A 22 2.48 9.72 -3.49
C HIS A 22 1.86 8.32 -3.31
N GLU A 23 1.34 8.02 -2.12
CA GLU A 23 0.61 6.78 -1.86
C GLU A 23 -0.66 6.68 -2.74
N LEU A 24 -1.37 7.79 -2.94
CA LEU A 24 -2.55 7.85 -3.79
C LEU A 24 -2.24 7.51 -5.24
N ASP A 25 -1.16 8.08 -5.79
CA ASP A 25 -0.74 7.79 -7.16
C ASP A 25 -0.42 6.30 -7.35
N GLN A 26 0.22 5.69 -6.36
CA GLN A 26 0.52 4.26 -6.40
C GLN A 26 -0.75 3.40 -6.32
N LEU A 27 -1.73 3.80 -5.51
CA LEU A 27 -3.03 3.12 -5.44
C LEU A 27 -3.80 3.19 -6.75
N ILE A 28 -3.77 4.33 -7.46
CA ILE A 28 -4.35 4.46 -8.80
C ILE A 28 -3.71 3.45 -9.74
N ASN A 29 -2.38 3.34 -9.74
CA ASN A 29 -1.68 2.36 -10.57
C ASN A 29 -2.07 0.92 -10.23
N ILE A 30 -2.27 0.59 -8.95
CA ILE A 30 -2.75 -0.73 -8.51
C ILE A 30 -4.14 -1.06 -9.08
N THR A 31 -5.06 -0.10 -9.18
CA THR A 31 -6.42 -0.37 -9.71
C THR A 31 -6.46 -0.79 -11.17
N HIS A 32 -5.39 -0.53 -11.93
CA HIS A 32 -5.26 -0.92 -13.34
C HIS A 32 -4.59 -2.29 -13.52
N VAL A 33 -4.12 -2.91 -12.45
CA VAL A 33 -3.43 -4.21 -12.47
C VAL A 33 -4.45 -5.34 -12.56
N GLN A 34 -4.26 -6.26 -13.51
CA GLN A 34 -5.17 -7.40 -13.71
C GLN A 34 -4.47 -8.75 -13.65
N SER A 35 -3.14 -8.77 -13.54
CA SER A 35 -2.34 -10.00 -13.57
C SER A 35 -1.11 -9.94 -12.68
N SER A 36 -0.56 -11.10 -12.32
CA SER A 36 0.75 -11.19 -11.66
C SER A 36 1.86 -10.48 -12.44
N SER A 37 1.82 -10.51 -13.78
CA SER A 37 2.83 -9.84 -14.60
C SER A 37 2.77 -8.31 -14.49
N ASP A 38 1.59 -7.75 -14.26
CA ASP A 38 1.41 -6.31 -14.08
C ASP A 38 1.89 -5.88 -12.68
N PHE A 39 1.64 -6.72 -11.66
CA PHE A 39 2.25 -6.52 -10.34
C PHE A 39 3.78 -6.58 -10.38
N GLU A 40 4.38 -7.52 -11.13
CA GLU A 40 5.83 -7.60 -11.31
C GLU A 40 6.41 -6.31 -11.92
N LYS A 41 5.74 -5.72 -12.91
CA LYS A 41 6.17 -4.42 -13.47
C LYS A 41 6.04 -3.30 -12.44
N LEU A 42 4.98 -3.32 -11.63
CA LEU A 42 4.70 -2.27 -10.66
C LEU A 42 5.70 -2.28 -9.50
N VAL A 43 6.09 -3.46 -8.99
CA VAL A 43 7.15 -3.56 -7.96
C VAL A 43 8.52 -3.19 -8.51
N LEU A 44 8.77 -3.33 -9.81
CA LEU A 44 10.00 -2.84 -10.44
C LEU A 44 10.03 -1.31 -10.57
N GLN A 45 8.86 -0.69 -10.80
CA GLN A 45 8.74 0.77 -10.87
C GLN A 45 8.80 1.42 -9.49
N SER A 46 8.23 0.76 -8.48
CA SER A 46 8.14 1.27 -7.10
C SER A 46 8.66 0.23 -6.09
N PRO A 47 9.97 -0.11 -6.13
CA PRO A 47 10.55 -1.20 -5.34
C PRO A 47 10.55 -0.93 -3.83
N ASP A 48 10.50 0.33 -3.41
CA ASP A 48 10.49 0.72 -2.01
C ASP A 48 9.07 0.87 -1.42
N SER A 49 8.02 0.68 -2.24
CA SER A 49 6.64 0.86 -1.78
C SER A 49 6.05 -0.39 -1.15
N SER A 50 5.86 -0.37 0.16
CA SER A 50 5.11 -1.40 0.88
C SER A 50 3.66 -1.52 0.39
N VAL A 51 3.03 -0.43 -0.06
CA VAL A 51 1.66 -0.45 -0.59
C VAL A 51 1.56 -1.36 -1.81
N VAL A 52 2.51 -1.23 -2.75
CA VAL A 52 2.55 -2.05 -3.97
C VAL A 52 2.84 -3.52 -3.62
N TRP A 53 3.81 -3.78 -2.73
CA TRP A 53 4.15 -5.13 -2.29
C TRP A 53 3.00 -5.82 -1.56
N ILE A 54 2.32 -5.11 -0.65
CA ILE A 54 1.18 -5.64 0.12
C ILE A 54 -0.01 -5.88 -0.80
N ALA A 55 -0.27 -5.01 -1.78
CA ALA A 55 -1.31 -5.23 -2.78
C ALA A 55 -1.04 -6.50 -3.60
N TYR A 56 0.22 -6.73 -3.99
CA TYR A 56 0.58 -7.95 -4.72
C TYR A 56 0.40 -9.20 -3.85
N MET A 57 0.84 -9.17 -2.59
CA MET A 57 0.60 -10.26 -1.64
C MET A 57 -0.90 -10.54 -1.47
N THR A 58 -1.72 -9.49 -1.36
CA THR A 58 -3.17 -9.61 -1.20
C THR A 58 -3.81 -10.29 -2.41
N TYR A 59 -3.41 -9.88 -3.62
CA TYR A 59 -3.87 -10.50 -4.87
C TYR A 59 -3.56 -12.01 -4.90
N LEU A 60 -2.33 -12.41 -4.55
CA LEU A 60 -1.94 -13.82 -4.51
C LEU A 60 -2.72 -14.61 -3.44
N ILE A 61 -2.98 -14.00 -2.27
CA ILE A 61 -3.80 -14.62 -1.22
C ILE A 61 -5.24 -14.82 -1.70
N GLU A 62 -5.82 -13.87 -2.42
CA GLU A 62 -7.18 -13.97 -2.98
C GLU A 62 -7.30 -15.06 -4.06
N LEU A 63 -6.22 -15.34 -4.78
CA LEU A 63 -6.11 -16.49 -5.69
C LEU A 63 -5.86 -17.83 -4.97
N GLY A 64 -5.65 -17.81 -3.66
CA GLY A 64 -5.29 -18.99 -2.86
C GLY A 64 -3.81 -19.37 -2.93
N GLU A 65 -2.97 -18.55 -3.57
CA GLU A 65 -1.52 -18.77 -3.74
C GLU A 65 -0.72 -18.26 -2.53
N ILE A 66 -1.02 -18.79 -1.34
CA ILE A 66 -0.43 -18.32 -0.07
C ILE A 66 1.09 -18.45 -0.06
N GLU A 67 1.63 -19.51 -0.64
CA GLU A 67 3.09 -19.72 -0.67
C GLU A 67 3.80 -18.72 -1.58
N ASN A 68 3.20 -18.38 -2.73
CA ASN A 68 3.74 -17.32 -3.60
C ASN A 68 3.66 -15.96 -2.92
N ALA A 69 2.60 -15.69 -2.16
CA ALA A 69 2.50 -14.46 -1.37
C ALA A 69 3.62 -14.33 -0.33
N ARG A 70 4.05 -15.44 0.29
CA ARG A 70 5.20 -15.45 1.21
C ARG A 70 6.52 -15.15 0.49
N LEU A 71 6.75 -15.76 -0.68
CA LEU A 71 7.93 -15.49 -1.49
C LEU A 71 7.99 -14.01 -1.91
N VAL A 72 6.85 -13.42 -2.29
CA VAL A 72 6.75 -12.00 -2.61
C VAL A 72 7.08 -11.12 -1.39
N ALA A 73 6.61 -11.49 -0.21
CA ALA A 73 6.91 -10.76 1.03
C ALA A 73 8.40 -10.81 1.38
N GLU A 74 9.03 -11.97 1.27
CA GLU A 74 10.48 -12.14 1.50
C GLU A 74 11.29 -11.34 0.48
N ARG A 75 10.85 -11.31 -0.78
CA ARG A 75 11.44 -10.46 -1.81
C ARG A 75 11.31 -8.98 -1.46
N ALA A 76 10.14 -8.54 -1.02
CA ALA A 76 9.89 -7.16 -0.60
C ALA A 76 10.82 -6.74 0.56
N ILE A 77 10.97 -7.57 1.59
CA ILE A 77 11.85 -7.32 2.75
C ILE A 77 13.32 -7.15 2.35
N ASN A 78 13.75 -7.89 1.32
CA ASN A 78 15.11 -7.81 0.78
C ASN A 78 15.31 -6.68 -0.24
N THR A 79 14.22 -6.22 -0.87
CA THR A 79 14.26 -5.21 -1.94
C THR A 79 14.14 -3.79 -1.39
N ILE A 80 13.24 -3.59 -0.43
CA ILE A 80 13.03 -2.28 0.21
C ILE A 80 14.31 -1.85 0.93
N LEU A 81 14.78 -0.65 0.62
CA LEU A 81 15.99 -0.08 1.18
C LEU A 81 15.92 -0.01 2.72
N PHE A 82 17.04 -0.28 3.39
CA PHE A 82 17.10 -0.30 4.86
C PHE A 82 16.74 1.05 5.51
N ARG A 83 16.88 2.15 4.76
CA ARG A 83 16.54 3.51 5.23
C ARG A 83 15.03 3.74 5.29
N GLU A 84 14.26 2.96 4.56
CA GLU A 84 12.80 2.95 4.56
C GLU A 84 12.29 1.97 5.64
N GLU A 85 12.68 2.21 6.89
CA GLU A 85 12.35 1.33 8.03
C GLU A 85 10.83 1.15 8.20
N GLN A 86 10.05 2.19 7.88
CA GLN A 86 8.59 2.16 7.95
C GLN A 86 7.97 1.24 6.89
N GLU A 87 8.44 1.32 5.64
CA GLU A 87 7.97 0.47 4.53
C GLU A 87 8.30 -1.00 4.82
N LYS A 88 9.51 -1.26 5.32
CA LYS A 88 9.94 -2.60 5.72
C LYS A 88 9.09 -3.16 6.87
N MET A 89 8.77 -2.33 7.87
CA MET A 89 7.88 -2.71 8.98
C MET A 89 6.47 -3.06 8.48
N ASN A 90 5.93 -2.30 7.53
CA ASN A 90 4.61 -2.56 6.95
C ASN A 90 4.55 -3.95 6.28
N VAL A 91 5.58 -4.30 5.50
CA VAL A 91 5.69 -5.62 4.87
C VAL A 91 5.84 -6.73 5.91
N TRP A 92 6.67 -6.54 6.94
CA TRP A 92 6.80 -7.52 8.04
C TRP A 92 5.48 -7.79 8.74
N MET A 93 4.71 -6.74 9.03
CA MET A 93 3.39 -6.89 9.64
C MET A 93 2.41 -7.64 8.73
N ALA A 94 2.46 -7.40 7.42
CA ALA A 94 1.65 -8.14 6.44
C ALA A 94 2.08 -9.62 6.35
N TYR A 95 3.37 -9.90 6.38
CA TYR A 95 3.93 -11.25 6.35
C TYR A 95 3.57 -12.08 7.58
N LEU A 96 3.65 -11.47 8.78
CA LEU A 96 3.38 -12.14 10.05
C LEU A 96 1.89 -12.41 10.30
N ASN A 97 0.99 -11.70 9.62
CA ASN A 97 -0.45 -11.93 9.76
C ASN A 97 -1.17 -11.90 8.40
N PRO A 98 -1.05 -12.98 7.59
CA PRO A 98 -1.65 -13.09 6.26
C PRO A 98 -3.18 -12.91 6.26
N THR A 99 -3.85 -13.40 7.31
CA THR A 99 -5.31 -13.31 7.49
C THR A 99 -5.80 -11.89 7.78
N ASP A 100 -4.97 -11.07 8.41
CA ASP A 100 -5.27 -9.66 8.65
C ASP A 100 -4.62 -8.73 7.63
N VAL A 101 -4.02 -9.21 6.53
CA VAL A 101 -3.45 -8.34 5.48
C VAL A 101 -4.48 -7.32 5.00
N LYS A 102 -5.75 -7.71 4.86
CA LYS A 102 -6.87 -6.78 4.60
C LYS A 102 -7.07 -5.76 5.72
N LYS A 103 -7.01 -6.17 6.99
CA LYS A 103 -7.09 -5.24 8.14
C LYS A 103 -5.86 -4.36 8.25
N LEU A 104 -4.69 -4.82 7.81
CA LEU A 104 -3.43 -4.10 7.85
C LEU A 104 -3.38 -3.05 6.75
N LEU A 105 -3.86 -3.40 5.54
CA LEU A 105 -4.14 -2.46 4.46
C LEU A 105 -5.15 -1.41 4.94
N LEU A 106 -6.26 -1.84 5.56
CA LEU A 106 -7.24 -0.93 6.16
C LEU A 106 -6.66 -0.09 7.30
N ARG A 107 -5.68 -0.59 8.06
CA ARG A 107 -5.02 0.14 9.14
C ARG A 107 -3.98 1.14 8.63
N ALA A 108 -3.21 0.79 7.60
CA ALA A 108 -2.37 1.75 6.87
C ALA A 108 -3.22 2.90 6.33
N VAL A 109 -4.39 2.57 5.76
CA VAL A 109 -5.39 3.53 5.25
C VAL A 109 -6.11 4.31 6.37
N SER A 110 -6.34 3.70 7.55
CA SER A 110 -7.03 4.30 8.70
C SER A 110 -6.12 5.22 9.52
N CYS A 111 -4.84 4.88 9.66
CA CYS A 111 -3.82 5.81 10.17
C CYS A 111 -3.65 7.03 9.25
N ASN A 112 -4.01 6.90 7.97
CA ASN A 112 -3.92 7.94 6.96
C ASN A 112 -5.29 8.43 6.46
N ASN A 113 -6.29 8.59 7.35
CA ASN A 113 -7.60 9.24 7.12
C ASN A 113 -8.26 9.10 5.72
N SER A 114 -8.17 7.91 5.11
CA SER A 114 -8.47 7.67 3.69
C SER A 114 -9.69 6.72 3.50
N LEU A 115 -10.64 6.77 4.43
CA LEU A 115 -11.91 6.03 4.36
C LEU A 115 -12.70 6.35 3.08
N ASN A 116 -12.58 7.58 2.56
CA ASN A 116 -13.18 8.00 1.29
C ASN A 116 -12.59 7.30 0.07
N LEU A 117 -11.34 6.85 0.14
CA LEU A 117 -10.61 6.27 -0.98
C LEU A 117 -11.04 4.83 -1.24
N TYR A 118 -11.22 4.06 -0.16
CA TYR A 118 -11.80 2.72 -0.23
C TYR A 118 -13.28 2.76 -0.66
N LEU A 119 -14.05 3.76 -0.18
CA LEU A 119 -15.42 3.97 -0.65
C LEU A 119 -15.45 4.23 -2.16
N LYS A 120 -14.47 4.97 -2.68
CA LYS A 120 -14.31 5.24 -4.12
C LYS A 120 -13.94 3.97 -4.90
N MET A 121 -13.05 3.13 -4.36
CA MET A 121 -12.73 1.84 -4.97
C MET A 121 -13.93 0.89 -4.97
N CYS A 122 -14.64 0.72 -3.84
CA CYS A 122 -15.88 -0.07 -3.80
C CYS A 122 -16.90 0.42 -4.82
N ASN A 123 -17.07 1.74 -4.96
CA ASN A 123 -17.98 2.31 -5.95
C ASN A 123 -17.54 2.03 -7.40
N ILE A 124 -16.23 2.02 -7.68
CA ILE A 124 -15.69 1.70 -9.01
C ILE A 124 -15.81 0.20 -9.31
N TYR A 125 -15.53 -0.68 -8.36
CA TYR A 125 -15.75 -2.13 -8.49
C TYR A 125 -17.24 -2.46 -8.74
N VAL A 126 -18.15 -1.84 -7.99
CA VAL A 126 -19.61 -2.00 -8.18
C VAL A 126 -20.09 -1.41 -9.52
N ALA A 127 -19.42 -0.38 -10.04
CA ALA A 127 -19.72 0.18 -11.37
C ALA A 127 -19.25 -0.74 -12.51
N ASN A 128 -18.12 -1.42 -12.34
CA ASN A 128 -17.58 -2.36 -13.33
C ASN A 128 -18.34 -3.70 -13.36
N GLU A 129 -18.95 -4.14 -12.25
CA GLU A 129 -19.85 -5.31 -12.27
C GLU A 129 -21.21 -5.04 -12.94
N LYS A 130 -21.66 -3.78 -12.96
CA LYS A 130 -22.94 -3.38 -13.60
C LYS A 130 -22.85 -3.16 -15.11
N THR A 131 -21.64 -3.22 -15.67
CA THR A 131 -21.39 -3.00 -17.11
C THR A 131 -21.04 -4.30 -17.85
N SER A 132 -21.17 -5.46 -17.20
CA SER A 132 -21.09 -6.78 -17.83
C SER A 132 -22.43 -7.50 -17.91
#